data_AF-A0A2P2I6H5-F1
#
_entry.id   AF-A0A2P2I6H5-F1
#
_cell.length_a   1.000
_cell.length_b   1.000
_cell.length_c   1.000
_cell.angle_alpha   90.00
_cell.angle_beta   90.00
_cell.angle_gamma   90.00
#
_symmetry.space_group_name_H-M   'P 1'
#
loop_
_entity.id
_entity.type
_entity.pdbx_description
1 polymer ?
#
loop_
_entity_poly.entity_id
_entity_poly.type
_entity_poly.pdbx_seq_one_letter_code
_entity_poly.pdbx_strand_id
1 'polypeptide(L)'
;METLSPAFWRKMADVTKIALGGALVFCGIAAYKQDDKFHRKVTVPLMQQLDPETAHKVSVWALKHRLLPRTRHQPSHKLHSRCMGLEFKTPVGLAAGFDKDGEAVEGINRLGFGFVEIGSVTPEPQPGNPKPRVFRLLEDQSVINRYGFNSAGHAAVVSNLKELPAPGE
;
A
#
# COMPACT_ATOMS: atom_id res chain seq x y z
N MET A 1 -42.79 18.38 -20.26
CA MET A 1 -41.83 17.49 -19.56
C MET A 1 -42.53 17.00 -18.30
N GLU A 2 -43.05 15.78 -18.31
CA GLU A 2 -43.63 15.17 -17.10
C GLU A 2 -42.53 14.97 -16.05
N THR A 3 -42.72 15.57 -14.89
CA THR A 3 -41.80 15.42 -13.76
C THR A 3 -41.98 14.04 -13.13
N LEU A 4 -40.90 13.26 -13.08
CA LEU A 4 -40.87 11.93 -12.45
C LEU A 4 -41.43 11.97 -11.02
N SER A 5 -42.25 10.96 -10.67
CA SER A 5 -42.97 10.95 -9.39
C SER A 5 -42.06 10.81 -8.16
N PRO A 6 -42.44 11.32 -6.98
CA PRO A 6 -41.67 11.14 -5.74
C PRO A 6 -41.46 9.67 -5.34
N ALA A 7 -42.35 8.76 -5.77
CA ALA A 7 -42.18 7.33 -5.56
C ALA A 7 -41.06 6.74 -6.42
N PHE A 8 -40.87 7.25 -7.65
CA PHE A 8 -39.78 6.86 -8.52
C PHE A 8 -38.42 7.22 -7.91
N TRP A 9 -38.27 8.46 -7.42
CA TRP A 9 -37.01 8.92 -6.79
C TRP A 9 -36.65 8.14 -5.52
N ARG A 10 -37.64 7.75 -4.71
CA ARG A 10 -37.42 6.87 -3.55
C ARG A 10 -36.90 5.50 -3.96
N LYS A 11 -37.52 4.86 -4.97
CA LYS A 11 -37.04 3.58 -5.52
C LYS A 11 -35.62 3.69 -6.08
N MET A 12 -35.31 4.76 -6.80
CA MET A 12 -33.95 5.00 -7.32
C MET A 12 -32.93 5.17 -6.20
N ALA A 13 -33.28 5.88 -5.13
CA ALA A 13 -32.42 6.02 -3.96
C ALA A 13 -32.18 4.66 -3.27
N ASP A 14 -33.20 3.81 -3.15
CA ASP A 14 -33.05 2.49 -2.52
C ASP A 14 -32.24 1.52 -3.39
N VAL A 15 -32.44 1.52 -4.71
CA VAL A 15 -31.60 0.76 -5.64
C VAL A 15 -30.14 1.20 -5.54
N THR A 16 -29.90 2.51 -5.47
CA THR A 16 -28.54 3.07 -5.33
C THR A 16 -27.89 2.60 -4.03
N LYS A 17 -28.61 2.66 -2.90
CA LYS A 17 -28.09 2.17 -1.60
C LYS A 17 -27.75 0.68 -1.65
N ILE A 18 -28.63 -0.14 -2.22
CA ILE A 18 -28.41 -1.59 -2.32
C ILE A 18 -27.21 -1.89 -3.21
N ALA A 19 -27.11 -1.23 -4.37
CA ALA A 19 -25.99 -1.41 -5.29
C ALA A 19 -24.65 -0.99 -4.65
N LEU A 20 -24.62 0.17 -3.98
CA LEU A 20 -23.43 0.65 -3.27
C LEU A 20 -23.05 -0.29 -2.11
N GLY A 21 -24.02 -0.72 -1.31
CA GLY A 21 -23.80 -1.66 -0.22
C GLY A 21 -23.25 -3.00 -0.72
N GLY A 22 -23.86 -3.56 -1.78
CA GLY A 22 -23.40 -4.78 -2.43
C GLY A 22 -21.98 -4.66 -2.99
N ALA A 23 -21.67 -3.54 -3.65
CA ALA A 23 -20.33 -3.27 -4.17
C ALA A 23 -19.29 -3.13 -3.05
N LEU A 24 -19.62 -2.43 -1.96
CA LEU A 24 -18.74 -2.31 -0.79
C LEU A 24 -18.43 -3.67 -0.16
N VAL A 25 -19.46 -4.51 0.03
CA VAL A 25 -19.29 -5.88 0.55
C VAL A 25 -18.45 -6.72 -0.40
N PHE A 26 -18.71 -6.65 -1.71
CA PHE A 26 -17.93 -7.37 -2.71
C PHE A 26 -16.45 -6.96 -2.68
N CYS A 27 -16.16 -5.66 -2.72
CA CYS A 27 -14.80 -5.13 -2.64
C CYS A 27 -14.12 -5.55 -1.33
N GLY A 28 -14.83 -5.50 -0.20
CA GLY A 28 -14.32 -5.96 1.10
C GLY A 28 -13.96 -7.44 1.09
N ILE A 29 -14.83 -8.30 0.55
CA ILE A 29 -14.57 -9.74 0.43
C ILE A 29 -13.42 -10.02 -0.53
N ALA A 30 -13.37 -9.36 -1.68
CA ALA A 30 -12.33 -9.54 -2.68
C ALA A 30 -10.96 -9.11 -2.17
N ALA A 31 -10.90 -7.97 -1.46
CA ALA A 31 -9.71 -7.52 -0.75
C ALA A 31 -9.31 -8.54 0.33
N TYR A 32 -10.24 -8.98 1.19
CA TYR A 32 -9.99 -9.95 2.26
C TYR A 32 -9.50 -11.31 1.76
N LYS A 33 -10.00 -11.76 0.60
CA LYS A 33 -9.55 -12.99 -0.07
C LYS A 33 -8.21 -12.83 -0.80
N GLN A 34 -7.66 -11.61 -0.86
CA GLN A 34 -6.43 -11.29 -1.57
C GLN A 34 -6.50 -11.72 -3.05
N ASP A 35 -7.63 -11.44 -3.71
CA ASP A 35 -7.84 -11.81 -5.10
C ASP A 35 -6.95 -10.96 -6.03
N ASP A 36 -5.97 -11.60 -6.67
CA ASP A 36 -5.03 -10.95 -7.60
C ASP A 36 -5.74 -10.28 -8.79
N LYS A 37 -6.83 -10.87 -9.30
CA LYS A 37 -7.58 -10.30 -10.43
C LYS A 37 -8.30 -9.03 -9.98
N PHE A 38 -8.86 -9.03 -8.77
CA PHE A 38 -9.48 -7.83 -8.19
C PHE A 38 -8.45 -6.71 -8.03
N HIS A 39 -7.27 -7.00 -7.46
CA HIS A 39 -6.22 -5.99 -7.32
C HIS A 39 -5.76 -5.44 -8.67
N ARG A 40 -5.51 -6.31 -9.65
CA ARG A 40 -5.02 -5.91 -10.97
C ARG A 40 -6.04 -5.14 -11.79
N LYS A 41 -7.33 -5.48 -11.69
CA LYS A 41 -8.39 -4.90 -12.54
C LYS A 41 -9.18 -3.77 -11.88
N VAL A 42 -9.16 -3.66 -10.56
CA VAL A 42 -9.96 -2.67 -9.82
C VAL A 42 -9.06 -1.79 -8.95
N THR A 43 -8.35 -2.36 -7.99
CA THR A 43 -7.58 -1.59 -7.00
C THR A 43 -6.47 -0.77 -7.66
N VAL A 44 -5.64 -1.39 -8.49
CA VAL A 44 -4.51 -0.72 -9.15
C VAL A 44 -4.99 0.37 -10.11
N PRO A 45 -5.94 0.13 -11.03
CA PRO A 45 -6.47 1.19 -11.90
C PRO A 45 -7.09 2.36 -11.13
N LEU A 46 -7.79 2.10 -10.01
CA LEU A 46 -8.36 3.16 -9.18
C LEU A 46 -7.25 4.00 -8.52
N MET A 47 -6.22 3.37 -7.96
CA MET A 47 -5.06 4.07 -7.39
C MET A 47 -4.24 4.83 -8.44
N GLN A 48 -4.28 4.39 -9.69
CA GLN A 48 -3.64 5.07 -10.82
C GLN A 48 -4.35 6.37 -11.23
N GLN A 49 -5.62 6.58 -10.84
CA GLN A 49 -6.33 7.85 -11.04
C GLN A 49 -5.85 8.96 -10.08
N LEU A 50 -5.21 8.58 -8.97
CA LEU A 50 -4.61 9.54 -8.05
C LEU A 50 -3.22 9.95 -8.53
N ASP A 51 -2.82 11.19 -8.19
CA ASP A 51 -1.44 11.63 -8.29
C ASP A 51 -0.50 10.56 -7.67
N PRO A 52 0.60 10.20 -8.34
CA PRO A 52 1.47 9.12 -7.89
C PRO A 52 2.02 9.26 -6.47
N GLU A 53 2.38 10.47 -6.05
CA GLU A 53 2.87 10.68 -4.68
C GLU A 53 1.73 10.57 -3.67
N THR A 54 0.53 11.04 -4.02
CA THR A 54 -0.67 10.90 -3.19
C THR A 54 -1.06 9.43 -3.02
N ALA A 55 -1.13 8.66 -4.12
CA ALA A 55 -1.48 7.26 -4.04
C ALA A 55 -0.46 6.48 -3.20
N HIS A 56 0.83 6.79 -3.33
CA HIS A 56 1.87 6.20 -2.50
C HIS A 56 1.67 6.50 -1.01
N LYS A 57 1.39 7.76 -0.66
CA LYS A 57 1.07 8.14 0.73
C LYS A 57 -0.14 7.42 1.29
N VAL A 58 -1.21 7.28 0.49
CA VAL A 58 -2.41 6.52 0.86
C VAL A 58 -2.06 5.04 1.10
N SER A 59 -1.23 4.44 0.26
CA SER A 59 -0.78 3.05 0.45
C SER A 59 0.01 2.87 1.74
N VAL A 60 1.00 3.74 2.01
CA VAL A 60 1.80 3.70 3.24
C VAL A 60 0.91 3.89 4.47
N TRP A 61 0.00 4.86 4.43
CA TRP A 61 -0.97 5.09 5.50
C TRP A 61 -1.86 3.87 5.77
N ALA A 62 -2.40 3.24 4.71
CA ALA A 62 -3.23 2.05 4.86
C ALA A 62 -2.45 0.86 5.44
N LEU A 63 -1.17 0.72 5.08
CA LEU A 63 -0.27 -0.31 5.61
C LEU A 63 0.08 -0.04 7.08
N LYS A 64 0.44 1.19 7.44
CA LYS A 64 0.68 1.63 8.82
C LYS A 64 -0.49 1.29 9.74
N HIS A 65 -1.72 1.56 9.29
CA HIS A 65 -2.94 1.25 10.03
C HIS A 65 -3.46 -0.18 9.82
N ARG A 66 -2.69 -1.06 9.15
CA ARG A 66 -2.98 -2.49 8.97
C ARG A 66 -4.37 -2.73 8.33
N LEU A 67 -4.81 -1.84 7.45
CA LEU A 67 -6.10 -1.93 6.76
C LEU A 67 -6.12 -3.02 5.68
N LEU A 68 -4.94 -3.49 5.27
CA LEU A 68 -4.80 -4.61 4.35
C LEU A 68 -4.77 -5.96 5.12
N PRO A 69 -5.42 -7.00 4.59
CA PRO A 69 -5.42 -8.31 5.21
C PRO A 69 -4.00 -8.90 5.23
N ARG A 70 -3.70 -9.65 6.29
CA ARG A 70 -2.46 -10.43 6.37
C ARG A 70 -2.48 -11.52 5.29
N THR A 71 -1.33 -11.76 4.66
CA THR A 71 -1.13 -12.86 3.74
C THR A 71 -1.52 -14.19 4.37
N ARG A 72 -2.32 -14.94 3.64
CA ARG A 72 -2.65 -16.33 4.00
C ARG A 72 -1.64 -17.32 3.43
N HIS A 73 -0.83 -16.87 2.47
CA HIS A 73 0.15 -17.71 1.83
C HIS A 73 1.39 -17.81 2.72
N GLN A 74 1.71 -19.04 3.13
CA GLN A 74 2.99 -19.33 3.76
C GLN A 74 3.97 -19.75 2.67
N PRO A 75 5.13 -19.08 2.54
CA PRO A 75 6.15 -19.49 1.59
C PRO A 75 6.54 -20.95 1.80
N SER A 76 6.77 -21.68 0.71
CA SER A 76 7.33 -23.03 0.79
C SER A 76 8.71 -22.98 1.44
N HIS A 77 9.06 -23.97 2.25
CA HIS A 77 10.41 -24.13 2.79
C HIS A 77 11.50 -24.15 1.70
N LYS A 78 11.15 -24.52 0.46
CA LYS A 78 12.06 -24.48 -0.70
C LYS A 78 12.49 -23.06 -1.09
N LEU A 79 11.77 -22.02 -0.66
CA LEU A 79 12.09 -20.61 -0.89
C LEU A 79 12.91 -20.01 0.24
N HIS A 80 13.18 -20.75 1.32
CA HIS A 80 14.01 -20.23 2.39
C HIS A 80 15.41 -19.90 1.85
N SER A 81 15.87 -18.69 2.17
CA SER A 81 17.11 -18.14 1.65
C SER A 81 17.97 -17.59 2.79
N ARG A 82 19.29 -17.75 2.69
CA ARG A 82 20.24 -17.19 3.65
C ARG A 82 21.16 -16.21 2.94
N CYS A 83 21.28 -14.99 3.47
CA CYS A 83 22.17 -13.96 2.94
C CYS A 83 22.70 -13.11 4.11
N MET A 84 23.98 -12.74 4.10
CA MET A 84 24.59 -11.91 5.14
C MET A 84 24.39 -12.42 6.59
N GLY A 85 24.31 -13.74 6.77
CA GLY A 85 24.04 -14.36 8.08
C GLY A 85 22.58 -14.26 8.55
N LEU A 86 21.68 -13.70 7.74
CA LEU A 86 20.25 -13.61 8.00
C LEU A 86 19.48 -14.71 7.26
N GLU A 87 18.39 -15.16 7.87
CA GLU A 87 17.48 -16.13 7.28
C GLU A 87 16.17 -15.46 6.86
N PHE A 88 15.73 -15.73 5.63
CA PHE A 88 14.50 -15.19 5.07
C PHE A 88 13.57 -16.34 4.66
N LYS A 89 12.30 -16.23 5.04
CA LYS A 89 11.25 -17.20 4.65
C LYS A 89 11.01 -17.24 3.14
N THR A 90 11.31 -16.13 2.45
CA THR A 90 11.20 -15.97 1.00
C THR A 90 12.30 -15.01 0.52
N PRO A 91 12.86 -15.17 -0.70
CA PRO A 91 13.86 -14.26 -1.23
C PRO A 91 13.28 -12.90 -1.68
N VAL A 92 11.95 -12.75 -1.66
CA VAL A 92 11.25 -11.55 -2.13
C VAL A 92 11.15 -10.53 -1.00
N GLY A 93 11.80 -9.38 -1.16
CA GLY A 93 11.69 -8.24 -0.25
C GLY A 93 11.16 -6.99 -0.92
N LEU A 94 10.84 -5.98 -0.10
CA LEU A 94 10.47 -4.65 -0.58
C LEU A 94 11.67 -3.71 -0.51
N ALA A 95 12.01 -3.10 -1.64
CA ALA A 95 13.15 -2.21 -1.76
C ALA A 95 12.94 -0.85 -1.07
N ALA A 96 14.05 -0.16 -0.81
CA ALA A 96 14.06 1.22 -0.31
C ALA A 96 13.30 2.19 -1.22
N GLY A 97 12.91 3.31 -0.63
CA GLY A 97 12.15 4.37 -1.29
C GLY A 97 10.63 4.19 -1.20
N PHE A 98 10.15 3.02 -0.77
CA PHE A 98 8.72 2.82 -0.47
C PHE A 98 8.38 3.30 0.96
N ASP A 99 8.88 2.63 1.99
CA ASP A 99 8.69 3.05 3.39
C ASP A 99 9.89 3.85 3.88
N LYS A 100 9.96 5.11 3.46
CA LYS A 100 11.14 5.96 3.70
C LYS A 100 11.41 6.21 5.18
N ASP A 101 10.35 6.36 5.95
CA ASP A 101 10.44 6.76 7.35
C ASP A 101 10.16 5.60 8.33
N GLY A 102 10.01 4.37 7.82
CA GLY A 102 9.81 3.16 8.62
C GLY A 102 8.45 3.09 9.32
N GLU A 103 7.41 3.71 8.76
CA GLU A 103 6.10 3.84 9.39
C GLU A 103 5.19 2.62 9.17
N ALA A 104 5.50 1.79 8.17
CA ALA A 104 4.60 0.76 7.66
C ALA A 104 5.24 -0.64 7.63
N VAL A 105 6.43 -0.81 8.23
CA VAL A 105 7.22 -2.06 8.22
C VAL A 105 6.38 -3.28 8.57
N GLU A 106 5.61 -3.23 9.66
CA GLU A 106 4.78 -4.37 10.07
C GLU A 106 3.63 -4.64 9.07
N GLY A 107 2.98 -3.59 8.59
CA GLY A 107 1.93 -3.70 7.57
C GLY A 107 2.45 -4.35 6.28
N ILE A 108 3.67 -4.00 5.87
CA ILE A 108 4.34 -4.58 4.70
C ILE A 108 4.73 -6.03 4.97
N ASN A 109 5.33 -6.34 6.13
CA ASN A 109 5.68 -7.71 6.50
C ASN A 109 4.44 -8.63 6.50
N ARG A 110 3.29 -8.12 6.95
CA ARG A 110 2.01 -8.84 6.88
C ARG A 110 1.56 -9.17 5.46
N LEU A 111 2.04 -8.50 4.42
CA LEU A 111 1.75 -8.86 3.03
C LEU A 111 2.55 -10.07 2.53
N GLY A 112 3.57 -10.52 3.27
CA GLY A 112 4.35 -11.72 2.95
C GLY A 112 5.73 -11.48 2.37
N PHE A 113 6.23 -10.24 2.40
CA PHE A 113 7.63 -9.95 2.08
C PHE A 113 8.55 -10.60 3.11
N GLY A 114 9.68 -11.15 2.65
CA GLY A 114 10.70 -11.75 3.51
C GLY A 114 11.54 -10.72 4.25
N PHE A 115 11.67 -9.51 3.68
CA PHE A 115 12.35 -8.37 4.30
C PHE A 115 11.82 -7.05 3.73
N VAL A 116 12.07 -5.96 4.46
CA VAL A 116 11.73 -4.59 4.06
C VAL A 116 12.97 -3.73 4.25
N GLU A 117 13.40 -3.06 3.18
CA GLU A 117 14.45 -2.05 3.24
C GLU A 117 13.78 -0.67 3.37
N ILE A 118 13.89 -0.05 4.55
CA ILE A 118 13.36 1.30 4.78
C ILE A 118 14.31 2.37 4.23
N GLY A 119 13.87 3.62 4.20
CA GLY A 119 14.69 4.76 3.77
C GLY A 119 14.54 5.11 2.30
N SER A 120 15.45 5.87 1.71
CA SER A 120 16.69 6.37 2.34
C SER A 120 16.42 7.44 3.41
N VAL A 121 17.08 7.29 4.55
CA VAL A 121 16.98 8.17 5.71
C VAL A 121 18.15 9.15 5.69
N THR A 122 17.88 10.44 5.90
CA THR A 122 18.92 11.45 6.08
C THR A 122 19.16 11.73 7.57
N PRO A 123 20.34 12.26 7.97
CA PRO A 123 20.56 12.64 9.36
C PRO A 123 19.49 13.63 9.86
N GLU A 124 19.33 14.73 9.13
CA GLU A 124 18.33 15.77 9.40
C GLU A 124 17.07 15.59 8.54
N PRO A 125 15.90 16.08 8.99
CA PRO A 125 14.69 16.09 8.18
C PRO A 125 14.86 16.96 6.94
N GLN A 126 14.38 16.50 5.80
CA GLN A 126 14.37 17.30 4.58
C GLN A 126 13.17 16.98 3.67
N PRO A 127 12.61 18.00 2.99
CA PRO A 127 11.41 17.82 2.17
C PRO A 127 11.67 17.14 0.82
N GLY A 128 12.94 17.08 0.39
CA GLY A 128 13.36 16.67 -0.95
C GLY A 128 13.05 17.70 -2.04
N ASN A 129 13.07 17.28 -3.30
CA ASN A 129 12.85 18.15 -4.46
C ASN A 129 11.40 18.66 -4.56
N PRO A 130 11.15 19.82 -5.23
CA PRO A 130 9.80 20.31 -5.47
C PRO A 130 8.90 19.33 -6.26
N LYS A 131 7.59 19.41 -6.05
CA LYS A 131 6.59 18.61 -6.77
C LYS A 131 6.17 19.26 -8.10
N PRO A 132 5.68 18.48 -9.09
CA PRO A 132 5.61 17.02 -9.13
C PRO A 132 6.99 16.38 -9.38
N ARG A 133 7.22 15.21 -8.78
CA ARG A 133 8.55 14.55 -8.74
C ARG A 133 8.53 13.04 -8.88
N VAL A 134 7.37 12.46 -9.15
CA VAL A 134 7.19 11.06 -9.49
C VAL A 134 6.15 10.97 -10.60
N PHE A 135 6.42 10.14 -11.60
CA PHE A 135 5.65 10.03 -12.83
C PHE A 135 5.51 8.55 -13.17
N ARG A 136 4.34 8.14 -13.63
CA ARG A 136 4.06 6.76 -14.06
C ARG A 136 3.99 6.72 -15.58
N LEU A 137 4.70 5.78 -16.18
CA LEU A 137 4.62 5.42 -17.59
C LEU A 137 3.86 4.09 -17.66
N LEU A 138 2.53 4.17 -17.78
CA LEU A 138 1.66 3.01 -17.58
C LEU A 138 1.84 1.92 -18.64
N GLU A 139 2.07 2.32 -19.89
CA GLU A 139 2.29 1.42 -21.03
C GLU A 139 3.58 0.60 -20.83
N ASP A 140 4.62 1.24 -20.30
CA ASP A 140 5.93 0.63 -20.03
C ASP A 140 6.03 -0.05 -18.65
N GLN A 141 4.93 -0.06 -17.88
CA GLN A 141 4.92 -0.52 -16.47
C GLN A 141 6.03 0.11 -15.62
N SER A 142 6.36 1.38 -15.90
CA SER A 142 7.56 2.04 -15.38
C SER A 142 7.23 3.27 -14.53
N VAL A 143 8.17 3.65 -13.66
CA VAL A 143 8.07 4.84 -12.81
C VAL A 143 9.37 5.61 -12.87
N ILE A 144 9.26 6.92 -13.14
CA ILE A 144 10.39 7.86 -13.05
C ILE A 144 10.18 8.71 -11.80
N ASN A 145 11.21 8.85 -10.97
CA ASN A 145 11.15 9.76 -9.82
C ASN A 145 12.43 10.59 -9.70
N ARG A 146 12.27 11.74 -9.06
CA ARG A 146 13.34 12.67 -8.69
C ARG A 146 13.07 13.18 -7.28
N TYR A 147 12.84 12.28 -6.32
CA TYR A 147 12.43 12.65 -4.97
C TYR A 147 13.44 13.54 -4.23
N GLY A 148 14.74 13.33 -4.45
CA GLY A 148 15.80 14.05 -3.74
C GLY A 148 15.82 13.73 -2.23
N PHE A 149 15.69 12.45 -1.87
CA PHE A 149 15.75 11.96 -0.47
C PHE A 149 14.86 12.72 0.52
N ASN A 150 13.57 12.87 0.23
CA ASN A 150 12.64 13.36 1.26
C ASN A 150 12.58 12.37 2.44
N SER A 151 12.87 12.84 3.65
CA SER A 151 12.95 12.02 4.86
C SER A 151 12.60 12.84 6.09
N ALA A 152 12.00 12.20 7.10
CA ALA A 152 11.71 12.77 8.41
C ALA A 152 12.95 12.90 9.32
N GLY A 153 14.13 12.48 8.87
CA GLY A 153 15.38 12.52 9.64
C GLY A 153 15.55 11.29 10.54
N HIS A 154 16.79 10.99 10.96
CA HIS A 154 17.07 9.74 11.67
C HIS A 154 16.34 9.63 13.01
N ALA A 155 16.04 10.75 13.66
CA ALA A 155 15.47 10.74 15.01
C ALA A 155 14.03 10.21 14.98
N ALA A 156 13.25 10.70 13.99
CA ALA A 156 11.89 10.22 13.75
C ALA A 156 11.89 8.75 13.33
N VAL A 157 12.77 8.36 12.41
CA VAL A 157 12.82 6.97 11.92
C VAL A 157 13.22 5.99 13.02
N VAL A 158 14.22 6.33 13.84
CA VAL A 158 14.60 5.51 15.00
C VAL A 158 13.43 5.36 15.98
N SER A 159 12.65 6.42 16.20
CA SER A 159 11.44 6.35 17.02
C SER A 159 10.44 5.34 16.45
N ASN A 160 10.13 5.43 15.15
CA ASN A 160 9.21 4.50 14.49
C ASN A 160 9.68 3.05 14.58
N LEU A 161 10.98 2.80 14.38
CA LEU A 161 11.55 1.45 14.43
C LEU A 161 11.54 0.85 15.84
N LYS A 162 11.65 1.67 16.89
CA LYS A 162 11.58 1.21 18.28
C LYS A 162 10.17 0.75 18.68
N GLU A 163 9.14 1.19 17.98
CA GLU A 163 7.76 0.74 18.21
C GLU A 163 7.46 -0.63 17.57
N LEU A 164 8.37 -1.15 16.73
CA LEU A 164 8.18 -2.44 16.11
C LEU A 164 8.33 -3.58 17.14
N PRO A 165 7.51 -4.64 17.01
CA PRO A 165 7.68 -5.84 17.84
C PRO A 165 9.05 -6.46 17.59
N ALA A 166 9.57 -7.16 18.61
CA ALA A 166 10.85 -7.82 18.51
C ALA A 166 10.87 -8.82 17.33
N PRO A 167 12.00 -8.98 16.61
CA PRO A 167 12.08 -9.93 15.52
C PRO A 167 11.78 -11.36 16.01
N GLY A 168 10.69 -11.96 15.52
CA GLY A 168 10.35 -13.37 15.78
C GLY A 168 9.08 -13.61 16.62
N GLU A 169 8.39 -12.57 17.08
CA GLU A 169 7.04 -12.67 17.70
C GLU A 169 5.89 -12.75 16.67
#